data_AF-A0A963QDP3-F1
#
_entry.id   AF-A0A963QDP3-F1
#
_cell.length_a   1.000
_cell.length_b   1.000
_cell.length_c   1.000
_cell.angle_alpha   90.00
_cell.angle_beta   90.00
_cell.angle_gamma   90.00
#
_symmetry.space_group_name_H-M   'P 1'
#
loop_
_entity.id
_entity.type
_entity.pdbx_description
1 polymer ?
#
loop_
_entity_poly.entity_id
_entity_poly.type
_entity_poly.pdbx_seq_one_letter_code
_entity_poly.pdbx_strand_id
1 'polypeptide(L)'
;MTTVLSDEIDVLAKAKHALGAEYAPTEDEEYMCRKQLDYFRQLLLEWKRLILSASAGTLQSLQDGPIREPDLNDRASSETDWGIELRTRDRQRKLIAKIESALRRIDEGEYG
;
A
#
# COMPACT_ATOMS: atom_id res chain seq x y z
N MET A 1 -7.86 15.79 -8.30
CA MET A 1 -8.01 14.36 -7.93
C MET A 1 -6.71 13.61 -8.21
N THR A 2 -5.61 13.97 -7.55
CA THR A 2 -4.25 13.46 -7.82
C THR A 2 -3.57 12.86 -6.58
N THR A 3 -4.27 12.78 -5.44
CA THR A 3 -3.61 12.61 -4.13
C THR A 3 -3.36 11.15 -3.72
N VAL A 4 -4.24 10.21 -4.06
CA VAL A 4 -4.17 8.86 -3.48
C VAL A 4 -3.12 7.94 -4.13
N LEU A 5 -2.91 8.07 -5.44
CA LEU A 5 -1.82 7.35 -6.11
C LEU A 5 -0.46 7.84 -5.62
N SER A 6 -0.35 9.13 -5.31
CA SER A 6 0.84 9.69 -4.67
C SER A 6 1.06 9.07 -3.29
N ASP A 7 0.01 8.94 -2.46
CA ASP A 7 0.15 8.31 -1.14
C ASP A 7 0.65 6.86 -1.21
N GLU A 8 0.17 6.07 -2.18
CA GLU A 8 0.63 4.68 -2.36
C GLU A 8 2.08 4.59 -2.86
N ILE A 9 2.49 5.49 -3.76
CA ILE A 9 3.87 5.62 -4.25
C ILE A 9 4.81 6.05 -3.12
N ASP A 10 4.38 6.98 -2.29
CA ASP A 10 5.13 7.46 -1.14
C ASP A 10 5.32 6.33 -0.11
N VAL A 11 4.33 5.47 0.06
CA VAL A 11 4.42 4.30 0.93
C VAL A 11 5.42 3.26 0.40
N LEU A 12 5.52 3.08 -0.92
CA LEU A 12 6.58 2.25 -1.52
C LEU A 12 7.97 2.86 -1.32
N ALA A 13 8.12 4.17 -1.52
CA ALA A 13 9.39 4.86 -1.27
C ALA A 13 9.83 4.70 0.19
N LYS A 14 8.89 4.86 1.14
CA LYS A 14 9.13 4.60 2.56
C LYS A 14 9.54 3.15 2.82
N ALA A 15 8.90 2.17 2.17
CA ALA A 15 9.28 0.76 2.30
C ALA A 15 10.72 0.53 1.85
N LYS A 16 11.11 1.07 0.69
CA LYS A 16 12.49 1.01 0.16
C LYS A 16 13.49 1.62 1.14
N HIS A 17 13.20 2.80 1.69
CA HIS A 17 14.07 3.44 2.68
C HIS A 17 14.16 2.66 4.00
N ALA A 18 13.06 2.04 4.44
CA ALA A 18 13.01 1.28 5.69
C ALA A 18 13.87 0.01 5.65
N LEU A 19 14.06 -0.60 4.49
CA LEU A 19 14.94 -1.77 4.35
C LEU A 19 16.40 -1.46 4.62
N GLY A 20 16.82 -0.19 4.52
CA GLY A 20 18.19 0.24 4.79
C GLY A 20 19.25 -0.62 4.09
N ALA A 21 18.88 -1.27 2.97
CA ALA A 21 19.55 -2.47 2.54
C ALA A 21 20.92 -2.11 1.97
N GLU A 22 21.96 -2.68 2.60
CA GLU A 22 23.33 -2.77 2.13
C GLU A 22 23.44 -3.43 0.73
N TYR A 23 22.33 -4.02 0.27
CA TYR A 23 22.18 -4.69 -1.01
C TYR A 23 21.01 -4.10 -1.82
N ALA A 24 21.33 -3.71 -3.06
CA ALA A 24 20.37 -3.39 -4.10
C ALA A 24 20.67 -4.29 -5.32
N PRO A 25 19.65 -4.88 -5.98
CA PRO A 25 19.86 -5.68 -7.18
C PRO A 25 20.63 -4.89 -8.25
N THR A 26 21.72 -5.46 -8.76
CA THR A 26 22.50 -4.90 -9.87
C THR A 26 22.33 -5.72 -11.14
N GLU A 27 22.62 -5.11 -12.29
CA GLU A 27 22.53 -5.78 -13.60
C GLU A 27 23.62 -6.86 -13.81
N ASP A 28 24.65 -6.87 -12.96
CA ASP A 28 25.76 -7.83 -13.01
C ASP A 28 25.40 -9.21 -12.40
N GLU A 29 24.23 -9.34 -11.77
CA GLU A 29 23.78 -10.56 -11.12
C GLU A 29 22.82 -11.36 -11.99
N GLU A 30 22.81 -12.69 -11.81
CA GLU A 30 21.84 -13.56 -12.47
C GLU A 30 20.40 -13.16 -12.10
N TYR A 31 19.55 -13.06 -13.12
CA TYR A 31 18.17 -12.61 -12.98
C TYR A 31 17.42 -13.46 -11.97
N MET A 32 16.83 -12.81 -10.96
CA MET A 32 16.09 -13.46 -9.88
C MET A 32 16.90 -14.52 -9.11
N CYS A 33 18.20 -14.25 -8.93
CA CYS A 33 18.99 -15.04 -7.98
C CYS A 33 18.44 -14.93 -6.56
N ARG A 34 18.87 -15.84 -5.68
CA ARG A 34 18.36 -15.91 -4.30
C ARG A 34 18.44 -14.59 -3.53
N LYS A 35 19.52 -13.82 -3.73
CA LYS A 35 19.68 -12.51 -3.08
C LYS A 35 18.63 -11.50 -3.55
N GLN A 36 18.32 -11.46 -4.85
CA GLN A 36 17.30 -10.59 -5.40
C GLN A 36 15.91 -10.99 -4.92
N LEU A 37 15.60 -12.29 -4.90
CA LEU A 37 14.33 -12.80 -4.39
C LEU A 37 14.13 -12.47 -2.90
N ASP A 38 15.17 -12.62 -2.08
CA ASP A 38 15.14 -12.27 -0.65
C ASP A 38 14.91 -10.76 -0.46
N TYR A 39 15.57 -9.91 -1.27
CA TYR A 39 15.34 -8.46 -1.28
C TYR A 39 13.89 -8.11 -1.64
N PHE A 40 13.37 -8.65 -2.75
CA PHE A 40 11.99 -8.39 -3.17
C PHE A 40 10.98 -8.91 -2.15
N ARG A 41 11.22 -10.07 -1.54
CA ARG A 41 10.38 -10.62 -0.46
C ARG A 41 10.30 -9.64 0.71
N GLN A 42 11.43 -9.17 1.21
CA GLN A 42 11.45 -8.21 2.32
C GLN A 42 10.77 -6.89 1.94
N LEU A 43 11.02 -6.39 0.72
CA LEU A 43 10.38 -5.18 0.21
C LEU A 43 8.86 -5.29 0.16
N LEU A 44 8.35 -6.40 -0.37
CA LEU A 44 6.91 -6.66 -0.45
C LEU A 44 6.26 -6.77 0.93
N LEU A 45 6.94 -7.41 1.89
CA LEU A 45 6.47 -7.52 3.27
C LEU A 45 6.41 -6.16 3.97
N GLU A 46 7.47 -5.36 3.88
CA GLU A 46 7.50 -4.01 4.45
C GLU A 46 6.47 -3.09 3.78
N TRP A 47 6.32 -3.19 2.46
CA TRP A 47 5.32 -2.41 1.74
C TRP A 47 3.90 -2.73 2.21
N LYS A 48 3.56 -4.03 2.33
CA LYS A 48 2.28 -4.48 2.90
C LYS A 48 2.09 -3.95 4.33
N ARG A 49 3.12 -4.03 5.18
CA ARG A 49 3.06 -3.56 6.57
C ARG A 49 2.75 -2.07 6.65
N LEU A 50 3.41 -1.25 5.82
CA LEU A 50 3.17 0.20 5.81
C LEU A 50 1.78 0.56 5.29
N ILE A 51 1.26 -0.13 4.27
CA ILE A 51 -0.13 0.07 3.79
C ILE A 51 -1.13 -0.23 4.92
N LEU A 52 -0.93 -1.33 5.64
CA LEU A 52 -1.79 -1.70 6.78
C LEU A 52 -1.71 -0.68 7.91
N SER A 53 -0.51 -0.21 8.23
CA SER A 53 -0.31 0.82 9.27
C SER A 53 -0.97 2.15 8.89
N ALA A 54 -0.87 2.57 7.63
CA ALA A 54 -1.47 3.81 7.14
C ALA A 54 -3.01 3.74 7.11
N SER A 55 -3.58 2.56 6.86
CA SER A 55 -5.04 2.35 6.79
C SER A 55 -5.70 2.05 8.14
N ALA A 56 -4.93 1.69 9.18
CA ALA A 56 -5.48 1.41 10.50
C ALA A 56 -6.20 2.62 11.12
N GLY A 57 -5.68 3.83 10.92
CA GLY A 57 -6.24 5.06 11.50
C GLY A 57 -7.57 5.49 10.88
N THR A 58 -7.78 5.22 9.59
CA THR A 58 -9.00 5.61 8.86
C THR A 58 -10.10 4.56 8.95
N LEU A 59 -9.78 3.32 9.37
CA LEU A 59 -10.76 2.24 9.46
C LEU A 59 -11.88 2.56 10.45
N GLN A 60 -11.55 3.17 11.60
CA GLN A 60 -12.54 3.53 12.60
C GLN A 60 -13.48 4.62 12.06
N SER A 61 -12.93 5.69 11.48
CA SER A 61 -13.71 6.77 10.85
C SER A 61 -14.66 6.25 9.76
N LEU A 62 -14.21 5.30 8.95
CA LEU A 62 -15.04 4.67 7.92
C LEU A 62 -16.20 3.85 8.48
N GLN A 63 -16.01 3.19 9.64
CA GLN A 63 -17.06 2.43 10.32
C GLN A 63 -18.12 3.35 10.94
N ASP A 64 -17.68 4.47 11.51
CA ASP A 64 -18.57 5.46 12.13
C ASP A 64 -19.40 6.23 11.09
N GLY A 65 -18.91 6.30 9.85
CA GLY A 65 -19.60 6.92 8.72
C GLY A 65 -19.42 8.44 8.64
N PRO A 66 -20.02 9.11 7.64
CA PRO A 66 -19.91 10.55 7.51
C PRO A 66 -20.63 11.26 8.66
N ILE A 67 -20.05 12.36 9.15
CA ILE A 67 -20.65 13.20 10.19
C ILE A 67 -21.95 13.81 9.67
N ARG A 68 -23.01 13.73 10.48
CA ARG A 68 -24.32 14.30 10.14
C ARG A 68 -24.36 15.75 10.59
N GLU A 69 -23.74 16.63 9.80
CA GLU A 69 -23.72 18.05 10.08
C GLU A 69 -25.11 18.70 9.93
N PRO A 70 -25.45 19.70 10.76
CA PRO A 70 -26.70 20.45 10.62
C PRO A 70 -26.77 21.27 9.34
N ASP A 71 -25.64 21.77 8.86
CA ASP A 71 -25.54 22.52 7.61
C ASP A 71 -25.45 21.59 6.39
N LEU A 72 -26.18 21.94 5.32
CA LEU A 72 -26.26 21.11 4.12
C LEU A 72 -24.94 21.08 3.34
N ASN A 73 -24.17 22.16 3.32
CA ASN A 73 -22.89 22.21 2.62
C ASN A 73 -21.82 21.45 3.40
N ASP A 74 -21.82 21.57 4.73
CA ASP A 74 -20.90 20.83 5.60
C ASP A 74 -21.18 19.32 5.53
N ARG A 75 -22.46 18.94 5.47
CA ARG A 75 -22.86 17.55 5.26
C ARG A 75 -22.43 17.02 3.89
N ALA A 76 -22.65 17.78 2.82
CA ALA A 76 -22.24 17.37 1.47
C ALA A 76 -20.72 17.19 1.36
N SER A 77 -19.94 18.04 2.03
CA SER A 77 -18.49 17.92 2.14
C SER A 77 -18.10 16.61 2.85
N SER A 78 -18.70 16.35 4.03
CA SER A 78 -18.45 15.14 4.82
C SER A 78 -18.75 13.84 4.07
N GLU A 79 -19.87 13.79 3.34
CA GLU A 79 -20.23 12.63 2.52
C GLU A 79 -19.26 12.42 1.35
N THR A 80 -18.75 13.51 0.75
CA THR A 80 -17.77 13.45 -0.34
C THR A 80 -16.43 12.91 0.15
N ASP A 81 -15.93 13.41 1.28
CA ASP A 81 -14.68 12.98 1.88
C ASP A 81 -14.73 11.51 2.28
N TRP A 82 -15.82 11.08 2.92
CA TRP A 82 -16.06 9.67 3.23
C TRP A 82 -16.06 8.78 1.98
N GLY A 83 -16.70 9.24 0.91
CA GLY A 83 -16.69 8.56 -0.39
C GLY A 83 -15.29 8.44 -1.01
N ILE A 84 -14.41 9.41 -0.79
CA ILE A 84 -13.01 9.36 -1.22
C ILE A 84 -12.23 8.31 -0.41
N GLU A 85 -12.41 8.31 0.91
CA GLU A 85 -11.74 7.36 1.82
C GLU A 85 -12.11 5.91 1.49
N LEU A 86 -13.39 5.62 1.22
CA LEU A 86 -13.83 4.28 0.81
C LEU A 86 -13.12 3.79 -0.45
N ARG A 87 -13.00 4.66 -1.48
CA ARG A 87 -12.29 4.30 -2.72
C ARG A 87 -10.81 4.08 -2.47
N THR A 88 -10.20 4.86 -1.59
CA THR A 88 -8.80 4.69 -1.18
C THR A 88 -8.59 3.33 -0.51
N ARG A 89 -9.45 2.96 0.44
CA ARG A 89 -9.41 1.66 1.08
C ARG A 89 -9.54 0.51 0.08
N ASP A 90 -10.46 0.63 -0.88
CA ASP A 90 -10.63 -0.42 -1.90
C ASP A 90 -9.40 -0.58 -2.79
N ARG A 91 -8.69 0.51 -3.12
CA ARG A 91 -7.41 0.44 -3.83
C ARG A 91 -6.33 -0.22 -3.00
N GLN A 92 -6.17 0.19 -1.74
CA GLN A 92 -5.20 -0.39 -0.81
C GLN A 92 -5.45 -1.90 -0.63
N ARG A 93 -6.71 -2.33 -0.48
CA ARG A 93 -7.07 -3.76 -0.42
C ARG A 93 -6.66 -4.52 -1.68
N LYS A 94 -6.92 -3.96 -2.86
CA LYS A 94 -6.49 -4.56 -4.14
C LYS A 94 -4.97 -4.61 -4.27
N LEU A 95 -4.26 -3.59 -3.79
CA LEU A 95 -2.81 -3.55 -3.79
C LEU A 95 -2.22 -4.63 -2.87
N ILE A 96 -2.76 -4.79 -1.65
CA ILE A 96 -2.36 -5.87 -0.74
C ILE A 96 -2.57 -7.24 -1.39
N ALA A 97 -3.71 -7.48 -2.05
CA ALA A 97 -3.96 -8.74 -2.74
C ALA A 97 -2.93 -9.03 -3.86
N LYS A 98 -2.49 -7.99 -4.58
CA LYS A 98 -1.40 -8.11 -5.57
C LYS A 98 -0.06 -8.42 -4.92
N ILE A 99 0.26 -7.79 -3.79
CA ILE A 99 1.48 -8.06 -3.03
C ILE A 99 1.49 -9.52 -2.53
N GLU A 100 0.37 -10.02 -2.02
CA GLU A 100 0.25 -11.42 -1.59
C GLU A 100 0.35 -12.41 -2.75
N SER A 101 -0.15 -12.04 -3.94
CA SER A 101 0.06 -12.83 -5.16
C SER A 101 1.53 -12.87 -5.57
N ALA A 102 2.21 -11.72 -5.52
CA ALA A 102 3.65 -11.63 -5.79
C ALA A 102 4.49 -12.47 -4.81
N LEU A 103 4.18 -12.42 -3.51
CA LEU A 103 4.84 -13.26 -2.50
C LEU A 103 4.66 -14.75 -2.79
N ARG A 104 3.45 -15.19 -3.17
CA ARG A 104 3.21 -16.59 -3.56
C ARG A 104 4.03 -17.00 -4.78
N ARG A 105 4.11 -16.15 -5.81
CA ARG A 105 4.97 -16.40 -6.97
C ARG A 105 6.45 -16.55 -6.58
N ILE A 106 6.92 -15.82 -5.57
CA ILE A 106 8.30 -15.98 -5.05
C ILE A 106 8.46 -17.35 -4.38
N ASP A 107 7.48 -17.79 -3.59
CA ASP A 107 7.49 -19.11 -2.94
C ASP A 107 7.44 -20.27 -3.96
N GLU A 108 6.71 -20.08 -5.07
CA GLU A 108 6.56 -21.05 -6.16
C GLU A 108 7.74 -21.05 -7.15
N GLY A 109 8.64 -20.05 -7.06
CA GLY A 109 9.76 -19.88 -8.00
C GLY A 109 9.36 -19.32 -9.37
N GLU A 110 8.14 -18.79 -9.50
CA GLU A 110 7.58 -18.17 -10.72
C GLU A 110 7.67 -16.63 -10.70
N TYR A 111 8.44 -16.08 -9.76
CA TYR A 111 8.65 -14.64 -9.64
C TYR A 111 9.86 -14.19 -10.46
N GLY A 112 9.61 -13.20 -11.31
CA GLY A 112 10.48 -12.87 -12.44
C GLY A 112 9.65 -12.56 -13.66
#